data_AF-A0A656K4F5-F1
#
_entry.id   AF-A0A656K4F5-F1
#
_cell.length_a   1.000
_cell.length_b   1.000
_cell.length_c   1.000
_cell.angle_alpha   90.00
_cell.angle_beta   90.00
_cell.angle_gamma   90.00
#
_symmetry.space_group_name_H-M   'P 1'
#
loop_
_entity.id
_entity.type
_entity.pdbx_description
1 polymer ?
#
loop_
_entity_poly.entity_id
_entity_poly.type
_entity_poly.pdbx_seq_one_letter_code
_entity_poly.pdbx_strand_id
1 'polypeptide(L)'
;VAVPEACPLLHKVLLGHDWPGNIRELKAAAKRHVLGFPLLGAEPQGEEHLACGLKSQLRVIEKALIQESLKRHDNCVDSVSLELDMPRRTLYRRIKELQI
;
A
#
# COMPACT_ATOMS: atom_id res chain seq x y z
N VAL A 1 21.51 -1.62 17.40
CA VAL A 1 20.23 -2.20 16.92
C VAL A 1 19.81 -1.40 15.71
N ALA A 2 19.78 -2.00 14.51
CA ALA A 2 19.30 -1.31 13.32
C ALA A 2 17.81 -1.05 13.48
N VAL A 3 17.39 0.20 13.42
CA VAL A 3 15.96 0.55 13.43
C VAL A 3 15.44 0.23 12.04
N PRO A 4 14.48 -0.70 11.89
CA PRO A 4 13.89 -0.97 10.58
C PRO A 4 13.19 0.29 10.10
N GLU A 5 13.52 0.75 8.88
CA GLU A 5 12.88 1.92 8.29
C GLU A 5 11.36 1.69 8.21
N ALA A 6 10.59 2.65 8.71
CA ALA A 6 9.15 2.55 8.74
C ALA A 6 8.60 2.66 7.32
N CYS A 7 8.24 1.52 6.73
CA CYS A 7 7.62 1.46 5.42
C CYS A 7 6.27 2.22 5.41
N PRO A 8 5.85 2.90 4.34
CA PRO A 8 4.53 3.53 4.28
C PRO A 8 3.36 2.54 4.47
N LEU A 9 3.55 1.26 4.12
CA LEU A 9 2.61 0.19 4.42
C LEU A 9 2.50 -0.08 5.93
N LEU A 10 3.62 -0.01 6.65
CA LEU A 10 3.62 -0.08 8.11
C LEU A 10 2.76 1.05 8.69
N HIS A 11 2.90 2.27 8.18
CA HIS A 11 2.05 3.39 8.61
C HIS A 11 0.56 3.12 8.36
N LYS A 12 0.19 2.58 7.20
CA LYS A 12 -1.23 2.22 6.92
C LYS A 12 -1.75 1.15 7.88
N VAL A 13 -0.96 0.12 8.17
CA VAL A 13 -1.34 -0.94 9.11
C VAL A 13 -1.47 -0.39 10.53
N LEU A 14 -0.53 0.45 10.96
CA LEU A 14 -0.56 1.06 12.28
C LEU A 14 -1.76 2.01 12.47
N LEU A 15 -2.11 2.77 11.43
CA LEU A 15 -3.23 3.72 11.47
C LEU A 15 -4.59 3.08 11.23
N GLY A 16 -4.66 1.93 10.55
CA GLY A 16 -5.89 1.24 10.20
C GLY A 16 -6.36 0.19 11.21
N HIS A 17 -5.61 -0.02 12.30
CA HIS A 17 -5.96 -0.98 13.35
C HIS A 17 -6.52 -0.26 14.58
N ASP A 18 -7.58 -0.80 15.18
CA ASP A 18 -8.32 -0.15 16.27
C ASP A 18 -7.62 -0.18 17.64
N TRP A 19 -6.54 -0.96 17.77
CA TRP A 19 -5.72 -1.13 18.98
C TRP A 19 -6.56 -1.23 20.27
N PRO A 20 -7.24 -2.35 20.51
CA PRO A 20 -8.07 -2.52 21.71
C PRO A 20 -7.28 -2.34 23.02
N GLY A 21 -5.97 -2.62 23.01
CA GLY A 21 -5.04 -2.35 24.14
C GLY A 21 -4.27 -1.01 24.06
N ASN A 22 -4.64 -0.13 23.13
CA ASN A 22 -4.12 1.22 22.89
C ASN A 22 -2.57 1.25 22.79
N ILE A 23 -1.88 1.69 23.85
CA ILE A 23 -0.41 1.83 23.85
C ILE A 23 0.30 0.49 24.13
N ARG A 24 -0.31 -0.42 24.90
CA ARG A 24 0.34 -1.68 25.30
C ARG A 24 0.51 -2.62 24.11
N GLU A 25 -0.54 -2.75 23.30
CA GLU A 25 -0.51 -3.56 22.08
C GLU A 25 0.37 -2.94 21.01
N LEU A 26 0.32 -1.62 20.82
CA LEU A 26 1.22 -0.91 19.90
C LEU A 26 2.69 -1.12 20.26
N LYS A 27 3.04 -1.03 21.55
CA LYS A 27 4.40 -1.29 22.03
C LYS A 27 4.80 -2.76 21.85
N ALA A 28 3.88 -3.70 22.04
CA ALA A 28 4.13 -5.11 21.81
C ALA A 28 4.35 -5.41 20.32
N ALA A 29 3.55 -4.82 19.43
CA ALA A 29 3.69 -4.91 17.98
C ALA A 29 5.01 -4.30 17.49
N ALA A 30 5.38 -3.12 17.98
CA ALA A 30 6.66 -2.49 17.65
C ALA A 30 7.86 -3.33 18.11
N LYS A 31 7.79 -3.92 19.31
CA LYS A 31 8.81 -4.87 19.80
C LYS A 31 8.92 -6.09 18.89
N ARG A 32 7.80 -6.68 18.46
CA ARG A 32 7.78 -7.82 17.52
C ARG A 32 8.41 -7.46 16.18
N HIS A 33 8.07 -6.30 15.63
CA HIS A 33 8.61 -5.84 14.35
C HIS A 33 10.13 -5.66 14.36
N VAL A 34 10.68 -5.06 15.42
CA VAL A 34 12.14 -4.94 15.59
C VAL A 34 12.82 -6.29 15.76
N LEU A 35 12.10 -7.28 16.30
CA LEU A 35 12.56 -8.67 16.44
C LEU A 35 12.31 -9.51 15.19
N GLY A 36 11.79 -8.93 14.10
CA GLY A 36 11.52 -9.64 12.83
C GLY A 36 10.23 -10.46 12.81
N PHE A 37 9.37 -10.31 13.82
CA PHE A 37 8.07 -10.95 13.89
C PHE A 37 6.97 -10.06 13.28
N PRO A 38 5.87 -10.65 12.78
CA PRO A 38 4.72 -9.91 12.28
C PRO A 38 4.12 -9.01 13.37
N LEU A 39 3.72 -7.79 12.97
CA LEU A 39 3.23 -6.75 13.88
C LEU A 39 1.98 -7.19 14.65
N LEU A 40 1.03 -7.80 13.95
CA LEU A 40 -0.28 -8.17 14.49
C LEU A 40 -0.41 -9.65 14.87
N GLY A 41 0.70 -10.40 14.86
CA GLY A 41 0.73 -11.81 15.28
C GLY A 41 0.07 -12.80 14.31
N ALA A 42 -0.44 -12.33 13.16
CA ALA A 42 -0.73 -13.19 12.02
C ALA A 42 0.58 -13.45 11.28
N GLU A 43 0.94 -14.73 11.10
CA GLU A 43 2.03 -15.13 10.21
C GLU A 43 1.86 -14.39 8.88
N PRO A 44 2.91 -13.73 8.36
CA PRO A 44 2.82 -13.15 7.03
C PRO A 44 2.62 -14.34 6.10
N GLN A 45 1.43 -14.47 5.51
CA GLN A 45 1.31 -15.23 4.27
C GLN A 45 2.36 -14.64 3.36
N GLY A 46 3.36 -15.46 3.00
CA GLY A 46 4.64 -15.02 2.49
C GLY A 46 4.55 -13.91 1.45
N GLU A 47 5.56 -13.04 1.43
CA GLU A 47 5.81 -11.91 0.51
C GLU A 47 5.73 -10.50 1.10
N GLU A 48 5.44 -10.30 2.40
CA GLU A 48 5.42 -8.93 2.96
C GLU A 48 6.82 -8.26 3.00
N HIS A 49 7.90 -9.04 3.09
CA HIS A 49 9.26 -8.50 2.99
C HIS A 49 9.61 -8.02 1.56
N LEU A 50 8.94 -8.54 0.53
CA LEU A 50 9.05 -8.06 -0.85
C LEU A 50 8.12 -6.86 -1.14
N ALA A 51 7.11 -6.65 -0.29
CA ALA A 51 6.14 -5.56 -0.43
C ALA A 51 6.70 -4.17 -0.09
N CYS A 52 7.86 -4.07 0.57
CA CYS A 52 8.49 -2.78 0.88
C CYS A 52 9.47 -2.28 -0.21
N GLY A 53 9.73 -3.04 -1.27
CA GLY A 53 10.54 -2.54 -2.39
C GLY A 53 9.88 -1.35 -3.08
N LEU A 54 10.68 -0.36 -3.52
CA LEU A 54 10.21 0.85 -4.22
C LEU A 54 9.20 0.54 -5.33
N LYS A 55 9.43 -0.53 -6.09
CA LYS A 55 8.54 -0.98 -7.18
C LYS A 55 7.15 -1.42 -6.68
N SER A 56 7.06 -2.03 -5.50
CA SER A 56 5.79 -2.43 -4.88
C SER A 56 5.03 -1.19 -4.38
N GLN A 57 5.73 -0.28 -3.71
CA GLN A 57 5.16 0.96 -3.20
C GLN A 57 4.61 1.84 -4.32
N LEU A 58 5.38 2.01 -5.41
CA LEU A 58 4.94 2.74 -6.59
C LEU A 58 3.70 2.11 -7.21
N ARG A 59 3.57 0.78 -7.23
CA ARG A 59 2.36 0.10 -7.73
C ARG A 59 1.13 0.39 -6.86
N VAL A 60 1.27 0.44 -5.54
CA VAL A 60 0.15 0.77 -4.64
C VAL A 60 -0.29 2.22 -4.84
N ILE A 61 0.66 3.14 -4.97
CA ILE A 61 0.38 4.57 -5.24
C ILE A 61 -0.27 4.74 -6.61
N GLU A 62 0.32 4.15 -7.65
CA GLU A 62 -0.21 4.19 -9.02
C GLU A 62 -1.63 3.62 -9.08
N LYS A 63 -1.89 2.49 -8.40
CA LYS A 63 -3.22 1.89 -8.31
C LYS A 63 -4.23 2.84 -7.67
N ALA A 64 -3.88 3.46 -6.55
CA ALA A 64 -4.75 4.39 -5.85
C ALA A 64 -5.10 5.60 -6.73
N LEU A 65 -4.11 6.20 -7.40
CA LEU A 65 -4.31 7.37 -8.26
C LEU A 65 -5.21 7.05 -9.47
N ILE A 66 -4.98 5.91 -10.13
CA ILE A 66 -5.81 5.50 -11.28
C ILE A 66 -7.24 5.20 -10.82
N GLN A 67 -7.42 4.50 -9.69
CA GLN A 67 -8.76 4.20 -9.15
C GLN A 67 -9.53 5.45 -8.74
N GLU A 68 -8.88 6.42 -8.11
CA GLU A 68 -9.50 7.67 -7.70
C GLU A 68 -9.90 8.52 -8.91
N SER A 69 -9.04 8.58 -9.93
CA SER A 69 -9.34 9.30 -11.18
C SER A 69 -10.48 8.64 -11.95
N LEU A 70 -10.50 7.30 -12.04
CA LEU A 70 -11.63 6.55 -12.61
C LEU A 70 -12.93 6.82 -11.87
N LYS A 71 -12.91 6.85 -10.54
CA LYS A 71 -14.10 7.18 -9.74
C LYS A 71 -14.61 8.60 -9.97
N ARG A 72 -13.72 9.58 -10.12
CA ARG A 72 -14.08 10.99 -10.35
C ARG A 72 -14.65 11.25 -11.75
N HIS A 73 -14.27 10.42 -12.72
CA HIS A 73 -14.69 10.56 -14.12
C HIS A 73 -15.67 9.46 -14.57
N ASP A 74 -16.41 8.83 -13.66
CA ASP A 74 -17.40 7.78 -13.97
C ASP A 74 -16.86 6.63 -14.86
N ASN A 75 -15.60 6.25 -14.63
CA ASN A 75 -14.85 5.27 -15.41
C ASN A 75 -14.61 5.65 -16.89
N CYS A 76 -14.77 6.94 -17.24
CA CYS A 76 -14.40 7.45 -18.55
C CYS A 76 -12.88 7.51 -18.72
N VAL A 77 -12.33 6.50 -19.39
CA VAL A 77 -10.88 6.36 -19.66
C VAL A 77 -10.30 7.58 -20.36
N ASP A 78 -11.11 8.25 -21.19
CA ASP A 78 -10.69 9.40 -21.98
C ASP A 78 -10.41 10.62 -21.10
N SER A 79 -11.29 10.88 -20.14
CA SER A 79 -11.13 11.96 -19.16
C SER A 79 -9.98 11.66 -18.20
N VAL A 80 -9.85 10.40 -17.76
CA VAL A 80 -8.74 9.98 -16.88
C VAL A 80 -7.38 10.07 -17.58
N SER A 81 -7.34 9.74 -18.88
CA SER A 81 -6.14 9.84 -19.71
C SER A 81 -5.65 11.29 -19.82
N LEU A 82 -6.56 12.25 -19.93
CA LEU A 82 -6.26 13.68 -19.95
C LEU A 82 -5.82 14.19 -18.56
N GLU A 83 -6.49 13.72 -17.50
CA GLU A 83 -6.21 14.15 -16.14
C GLU A 83 -4.83 13.67 -15.64
N LEU A 84 -4.50 12.41 -15.89
CA LEU A 84 -3.23 11.79 -15.47
C LEU A 84 -2.09 12.04 -16.47
N ASP A 85 -2.32 12.85 -17.51
CA ASP A 85 -1.40 13.13 -18.61
C ASP A 85 -0.73 11.84 -19.16
N MET A 86 -1.55 10.81 -19.38
CA MET A 86 -1.09 9.49 -19.78
C MET A 86 -1.81 9.03 -21.05
N PRO A 87 -1.09 8.54 -22.08
CA PRO A 87 -1.74 7.99 -23.27
C PRO A 87 -2.68 6.82 -22.93
N ARG A 88 -3.86 6.77 -23.57
CA ARG A 88 -4.87 5.70 -23.38
C ARG A 88 -4.28 4.29 -23.40
N ARG A 89 -3.39 4.01 -24.37
CA ARG A 89 -2.74 2.69 -24.50
C ARG A 89 -1.93 2.33 -23.24
N THR A 90 -1.21 3.30 -22.68
CA THR A 90 -0.43 3.11 -21.45
C THR A 90 -1.36 2.91 -20.26
N LEU A 91 -2.43 3.70 -20.18
CA LEU A 91 -3.42 3.60 -19.10
C LEU A 91 -4.11 2.23 -19.09
N TYR A 92 -4.58 1.73 -20.24
CA TYR A 92 -5.15 0.39 -20.35
C TYR A 92 -4.17 -0.71 -19.93
N ARG A 93 -2.89 -0.58 -20.33
CA ARG A 93 -1.86 -1.51 -19.89
C ARG A 93 -1.70 -1.46 -18.37
N ARG A 94 -1.67 -0.28 -17.75
CA ARG A 94 -1.56 -0.12 -16.29
C ARG A 94 -2.76 -0.67 -15.53
N ILE A 95 -3.98 -0.42 -16.00
CA ILE A 95 -5.21 -0.98 -15.42
C ILE A 95 -5.13 -2.51 -15.40
N LYS A 96 -4.72 -3.12 -16.52
CA LYS A 96 -4.55 -4.58 -16.62
C LYS A 96 -3.43 -5.09 -15.72
N GLU A 97 -2.30 -4.40 -15.66
CA GLU A 97 -1.15 -4.77 -14.81
C GLU A 97 -1.45 -4.64 -13.31
N LEU A 98 -2.24 -3.65 -12.90
CA LEU A 98 -2.58 -3.35 -11.51
C LEU A 98 -3.87 -4.01 -11.02
N GLN A 99 -4.56 -4.73 -11.91
CA GLN A 99 -5.85 -5.39 -11.64
C GLN A 99 -6.84 -4.42 -10.97
N ILE A 100 -7.08 -3.31 -11.67
CA ILE A 100 -8.15 -2.33 -11.38
C ILE A 100 -9.37 -2.72 -12.18
#